data_AF-A0A0C3Q0C5-F1
#
_entry.id   AF-A0A0C3Q0C5-F1
#
_cell.length_a   1.000
_cell.length_b   1.000
_cell.length_c   1.000
_cell.angle_alpha   90.00
_cell.angle_beta   90.00
_cell.angle_gamma   90.00
#
_symmetry.space_group_name_H-M   'P 1'
#
loop_
_entity.id
_entity.type
_entity.pdbx_description
1 polymer ?
#
loop_
_entity_poly.entity_id
_entity_poly.type
_entity_poly.pdbx_seq_one_letter_code
_entity_poly.pdbx_strand_id
1 'polypeptide(L)'
;MSKHSLGGLTGIEVSHAQMGEKWLDRHLERKGKSKEDFAKRLWDENVTAVAELCDDSFEEHVLPYSEEETGLHLHGINRNKGDFETFSPEAVQAFAEEWGFIPTGTITLDTPQEVKDFTDKVGETGEWNGKAVEGFVVRTKVCDPWEAAVPSSGAGSGQGSRSRGNMAPPYSPGSDYFFKIKFDEPYMTYRDWREMTKSMLSARKKQDFSSASQIAIPKSKLRRPESFAYRDWVFREMDNDPEIFENFGKGKGIIAVRERFLAWY
;
A
#
# COMPACT_ATOMS: atom_id res chain seq x y z
N MET A 1 -14.50 0.62 -9.62
CA MET A 1 -13.87 1.94 -9.88
C MET A 1 -12.43 1.93 -9.37
N SER A 2 -11.54 2.74 -9.94
CA SER A 2 -10.26 3.04 -9.29
C SER A 2 -10.41 4.30 -8.43
N LYS A 3 -9.37 4.69 -7.69
CA LYS A 3 -9.38 5.88 -6.83
C LYS A 3 -9.83 7.16 -7.54
N HIS A 4 -9.49 7.31 -8.83
CA HIS A 4 -9.73 8.54 -9.58
C HIS A 4 -10.34 8.31 -10.97
N SER A 5 -10.76 7.09 -11.30
CA SER A 5 -11.30 6.77 -12.62
C SER A 5 -12.35 5.67 -12.64
N LEU A 6 -13.18 5.71 -13.68
CA LEU A 6 -14.17 4.69 -14.05
C LEU A 6 -13.88 4.22 -15.48
N GLY A 7 -14.00 2.92 -15.74
CA GLY A 7 -13.88 2.36 -17.09
C GLY A 7 -12.50 2.50 -17.73
N GLY A 8 -12.47 2.44 -19.06
CA GLY A 8 -11.26 2.58 -19.86
C GLY A 8 -10.72 4.01 -19.90
N LEU A 9 -9.40 4.14 -20.05
CA LEU A 9 -8.73 5.43 -20.18
C LEU A 9 -8.03 5.52 -21.54
N THR A 10 -8.15 6.66 -22.22
CA THR A 10 -7.52 6.86 -23.52
C THR A 10 -6.00 6.71 -23.41
N GLY A 11 -5.41 5.85 -24.25
CA GLY A 11 -3.97 5.59 -24.28
C GLY A 11 -3.46 4.57 -23.25
N ILE A 12 -4.34 3.94 -22.48
CA ILE A 12 -4.02 2.83 -21.58
C ILE A 12 -4.74 1.58 -22.07
N GLU A 13 -4.03 0.48 -22.23
CA GLU A 13 -4.59 -0.78 -22.75
C GLU A 13 -5.63 -1.38 -21.80
N VAL A 14 -5.30 -1.47 -20.51
CA VAL A 14 -6.21 -1.92 -19.44
C VAL A 14 -6.04 -0.98 -18.26
N SER A 15 -7.12 -0.30 -17.86
CA SER A 15 -7.09 0.55 -16.66
C SER A 15 -7.19 -0.29 -15.38
N HIS A 16 -6.78 0.26 -14.24
CA HIS A 16 -7.00 -0.37 -12.93
C HIS A 16 -8.46 -0.71 -12.67
N ALA A 17 -9.40 0.14 -13.13
CA ALA A 17 -10.82 -0.13 -12.97
C ALA A 17 -11.26 -1.35 -13.79
N GLN A 18 -10.76 -1.50 -15.01
CA GLN A 18 -11.05 -2.65 -15.86
C GLN A 18 -10.38 -3.93 -15.35
N MET A 19 -9.14 -3.84 -14.87
CA MET A 19 -8.47 -5.01 -14.29
C MET A 19 -9.14 -5.46 -12.99
N GLY A 20 -9.56 -4.50 -12.15
CA GLY A 20 -10.37 -4.80 -10.98
C GLY A 20 -11.70 -5.47 -11.35
N GLU A 21 -12.39 -4.99 -12.40
CA GLU A 21 -13.62 -5.63 -12.88
C GLU A 21 -13.37 -7.05 -13.42
N LYS A 22 -12.29 -7.28 -14.17
CA LYS A 22 -11.90 -8.62 -14.63
C LYS A 22 -11.67 -9.58 -13.45
N TRP A 23 -11.04 -9.12 -12.37
CA TRP A 23 -10.86 -9.93 -11.18
C TRP A 23 -12.15 -10.15 -10.40
N LEU A 24 -13.02 -9.13 -10.33
CA LEU A 24 -14.35 -9.29 -9.74
C LEU A 24 -15.12 -10.41 -10.45
N ASP A 25 -15.14 -10.42 -11.78
CA ASP A 25 -15.79 -11.46 -12.58
C ASP A 25 -15.27 -12.86 -12.22
N ARG A 26 -13.94 -13.02 -12.14
CA ARG A 26 -13.30 -14.29 -11.74
C ARG A 26 -13.69 -14.74 -10.34
N HIS A 27 -13.73 -13.83 -9.37
CA HIS A 27 -14.09 -14.16 -7.98
C HIS A 27 -15.55 -14.59 -7.86
N LEU A 28 -16.45 -13.88 -8.54
CA LEU A 28 -17.88 -14.19 -8.56
C LEU A 28 -18.16 -15.53 -9.27
N GLU A 29 -17.52 -15.76 -10.42
CA GLU A 29 -17.64 -17.01 -11.17
C GLU A 29 -17.22 -18.23 -10.34
N ARG A 30 -16.12 -18.13 -9.58
CA ARG A 30 -15.65 -19.19 -8.65
C ARG A 30 -16.66 -19.51 -7.55
N LYS A 31 -17.52 -18.57 -7.19
CA LYS A 31 -18.60 -18.76 -6.20
C LYS A 31 -19.96 -19.06 -6.84
N GLY A 32 -20.04 -19.15 -8.17
CA GLY A 32 -21.29 -19.34 -8.89
C GLY A 32 -22.27 -18.18 -8.72
N LYS A 33 -21.75 -16.96 -8.54
CA LYS A 33 -22.55 -15.74 -8.32
C LYS A 33 -22.48 -14.81 -9.53
N SER A 34 -23.51 -14.00 -9.72
CA SER A 34 -23.58 -13.01 -10.82
C SER A 34 -23.14 -11.61 -10.37
N LYS A 35 -22.75 -10.76 -11.33
CA LYS A 35 -22.48 -9.34 -11.08
C LYS A 35 -23.75 -8.61 -10.66
N GLU A 36 -24.89 -9.01 -11.20
CA GLU A 36 -26.21 -8.47 -10.91
C GLU A 36 -26.58 -8.70 -9.45
N ASP A 37 -26.37 -9.91 -8.92
CA ASP A 37 -26.60 -10.23 -7.51
C ASP A 37 -25.67 -9.43 -6.59
N PHE A 38 -24.40 -9.30 -7.00
CA PHE A 38 -23.42 -8.51 -6.24
C PHE A 38 -23.79 -7.03 -6.20
N ALA A 39 -24.14 -6.45 -7.35
CA ALA A 39 -24.60 -5.06 -7.44
C ALA A 39 -25.87 -4.85 -6.62
N LYS A 40 -26.83 -5.79 -6.69
CA LYS A 40 -28.05 -5.76 -5.89
C LYS A 40 -27.73 -5.80 -4.40
N ARG A 41 -26.82 -6.66 -3.96
CA ARG A 41 -26.40 -6.76 -2.55
C ARG A 41 -25.85 -5.44 -2.04
N LEU A 42 -24.92 -4.81 -2.78
CA LEU A 42 -24.34 -3.53 -2.38
C LEU A 42 -25.39 -2.40 -2.37
N TRP A 43 -26.30 -2.40 -3.34
CA TRP A 43 -27.36 -1.41 -3.44
C TRP A 43 -28.38 -1.52 -2.30
N ASP A 44 -28.87 -2.72 -2.02
CA ASP A 44 -29.88 -2.98 -0.98
C ASP A 44 -29.35 -2.60 0.42
N GLU A 45 -28.06 -2.82 0.67
CA GLU A 45 -27.41 -2.41 1.93
C GLU A 45 -26.92 -0.95 1.95
N ASN A 46 -26.99 -0.27 0.80
CA ASN A 46 -26.45 1.05 0.56
C ASN A 46 -24.98 1.18 0.99
N VAL A 47 -24.13 0.30 0.46
CA VAL A 47 -22.70 0.20 0.80
C VAL A 47 -21.79 0.26 -0.43
N THR A 48 -20.51 0.54 -0.17
CA THR A 48 -19.42 0.44 -1.14
C THR A 48 -18.38 -0.56 -0.62
N ALA A 49 -18.12 -1.62 -1.39
CA ALA A 49 -17.01 -2.53 -1.15
C ALA A 49 -15.68 -1.90 -1.61
N VAL A 50 -14.65 -2.04 -0.79
CA VAL A 50 -13.31 -1.47 -0.99
C VAL A 50 -12.29 -2.60 -0.96
N ALA A 51 -11.60 -2.80 -2.07
CA ALA A 51 -10.61 -3.84 -2.24
C ALA A 51 -9.30 -3.29 -2.82
N GLU A 52 -8.20 -3.94 -2.47
CA GLU A 52 -6.89 -3.72 -3.07
C GLU A 52 -6.70 -4.71 -4.23
N LEU A 53 -6.30 -4.22 -5.40
CA LEU A 53 -5.94 -5.06 -6.53
C LEU A 53 -4.46 -5.43 -6.44
N CYS A 54 -4.18 -6.70 -6.20
CA CYS A 54 -2.84 -7.27 -6.08
C CYS A 54 -2.61 -8.23 -7.24
N ASP A 55 -1.85 -7.82 -8.26
CA ASP A 55 -1.59 -8.66 -9.44
C ASP A 55 -0.27 -8.25 -10.11
N ASP A 56 0.81 -8.95 -9.80
CA ASP A 56 2.14 -8.69 -10.37
C ASP A 56 2.19 -8.98 -11.88
N SER A 57 1.22 -9.70 -12.45
CA SER A 57 1.07 -9.86 -13.91
C SER A 57 0.42 -8.64 -14.57
N PHE A 58 -0.26 -7.78 -13.78
CA PHE A 58 -0.77 -6.48 -14.19
C PHE A 58 0.19 -5.32 -13.83
N GLU A 59 0.54 -5.15 -12.56
CA GLU A 59 1.45 -4.10 -12.06
C GLU A 59 2.15 -4.57 -10.78
N GLU A 60 3.49 -4.59 -10.77
CA GLU A 60 4.29 -4.90 -9.59
C GLU A 60 4.37 -3.68 -8.67
N HIS A 61 4.27 -3.92 -7.36
CA HIS A 61 4.39 -2.87 -6.35
C HIS A 61 5.75 -2.86 -5.64
N VAL A 62 5.82 -3.35 -4.40
CA VAL A 62 7.04 -3.42 -3.60
C VAL A 62 7.24 -4.86 -3.14
N LEU A 63 6.21 -5.49 -2.58
CA LEU A 63 6.26 -6.90 -2.20
C LEU A 63 5.66 -7.74 -3.33
N PRO A 64 6.25 -8.92 -3.63
CA PRO A 64 5.68 -9.85 -4.58
C PRO A 64 4.38 -10.45 -4.05
N TYR A 65 3.46 -10.78 -4.95
CA TYR A 65 2.27 -11.55 -4.66
C TYR A 65 2.40 -12.95 -5.24
N SER A 66 2.10 -13.98 -4.43
CA SER A 66 1.95 -15.34 -4.94
C SER A 66 0.69 -15.47 -5.80
N GLU A 67 0.59 -16.57 -6.57
CA GLU A 67 -0.60 -16.85 -7.38
C GLU A 67 -1.89 -16.90 -6.55
N GLU A 68 -1.80 -17.41 -5.31
CA GLU A 68 -2.94 -17.49 -4.37
C GLU A 68 -3.35 -16.10 -3.84
N GLU A 69 -2.40 -15.16 -3.81
CA GLU A 69 -2.62 -13.79 -3.36
C GLU A 69 -2.95 -12.83 -4.51
N THR A 70 -2.97 -13.34 -5.74
CA THR A 70 -3.27 -12.54 -6.92
C THR A 70 -4.79 -12.38 -7.06
N GLY A 71 -5.27 -11.14 -6.93
CA GLY A 71 -6.68 -10.81 -7.04
C GLY A 71 -7.11 -9.56 -6.27
N LEU A 72 -8.35 -9.57 -5.80
CA LEU A 72 -8.94 -8.46 -5.06
C LEU A 72 -8.99 -8.83 -3.57
N HIS A 73 -8.18 -8.14 -2.77
CA HIS A 73 -8.16 -8.26 -1.32
C HIS A 73 -9.21 -7.33 -0.73
N LEU A 74 -10.33 -7.87 -0.27
CA LEU A 74 -11.39 -7.05 0.31
C LEU A 74 -10.97 -6.61 1.71
N HIS A 75 -10.91 -5.30 1.92
CA HIS A 75 -10.50 -4.73 3.19
C HIS A 75 -11.52 -3.72 3.74
N GLY A 76 -12.56 -3.33 3.02
CA GLY A 76 -13.55 -2.41 3.58
C GLY A 76 -14.91 -2.56 2.95
N ILE A 77 -15.94 -2.28 3.76
CA ILE A 77 -17.31 -2.07 3.28
C ILE A 77 -17.81 -0.85 4.03
N ASN A 78 -18.08 0.22 3.29
CA ASN A 78 -18.45 1.52 3.87
C ASN A 78 -19.91 1.83 3.55
N ARG A 79 -20.64 2.42 4.49
CA ARG A 79 -21.99 2.90 4.20
C ARG A 79 -21.93 4.15 3.32
N ASN A 80 -22.82 4.22 2.34
CA ASN A 80 -22.94 5.37 1.45
C ASN A 80 -23.76 6.49 2.13
N LYS A 81 -23.15 7.13 3.14
CA LYS A 81 -23.71 8.29 3.85
C LYS A 81 -22.61 9.35 4.09
N GLY A 82 -23.01 10.52 4.58
CA GLY A 82 -22.08 11.64 4.79
C GLY A 82 -21.00 11.35 5.84
N ASP A 83 -21.38 10.71 6.94
CA ASP A 83 -20.43 10.31 7.98
C ASP A 83 -19.71 9.02 7.60
N PHE A 84 -18.42 8.94 7.93
CA PHE A 84 -17.67 7.69 7.76
C PHE A 84 -18.18 6.63 8.74
N GLU A 85 -18.78 5.57 8.18
CA GLU A 85 -19.15 4.36 8.89
C GLU A 85 -18.72 3.15 8.06
N THR A 86 -18.05 2.21 8.71
CA THR A 86 -17.47 1.03 8.07
C THR A 86 -17.87 -0.24 8.81
N PHE A 87 -17.95 -1.35 8.08
CA PHE A 87 -18.24 -2.66 8.67
C PHE A 87 -17.10 -3.13 9.56
N SER A 88 -17.43 -3.99 10.54
CA SER A 88 -16.43 -4.62 11.38
C SER A 88 -15.49 -5.51 10.55
N PRO A 89 -14.25 -5.75 10.99
CA PRO A 89 -13.33 -6.64 10.31
C PRO A 89 -13.93 -8.03 10.01
N GLU A 90 -14.69 -8.58 10.95
CA GLU A 90 -15.35 -9.89 10.83
C GLU A 90 -16.44 -9.87 9.75
N ALA A 91 -17.24 -8.81 9.70
CA ALA A 91 -18.27 -8.65 8.68
C ALA A 91 -17.66 -8.47 7.28
N VAL A 92 -16.53 -7.74 7.16
CA VAL A 92 -15.78 -7.62 5.91
C VAL A 92 -15.22 -8.98 5.48
N GLN A 93 -14.66 -9.76 6.40
CA GLN A 93 -14.13 -11.10 6.12
C GLN A 93 -15.24 -12.06 5.67
N ALA A 94 -16.36 -12.10 6.37
CA ALA A 94 -17.51 -12.92 5.99
C ALA A 94 -18.03 -12.57 4.59
N PHE A 95 -18.11 -11.27 4.28
CA PHE A 95 -18.50 -10.80 2.96
C PHE A 95 -17.46 -11.18 1.89
N ALA A 96 -16.16 -11.11 2.20
CA ALA A 96 -15.10 -11.53 1.29
C ALA A 96 -15.26 -13.01 0.92
N GLU A 97 -15.42 -13.88 1.93
CA GLU A 97 -15.61 -15.33 1.77
C GLU A 97 -16.89 -15.67 1.00
N GLU A 98 -17.96 -14.93 1.29
CA GLU A 98 -19.26 -15.07 0.63
C GLU A 98 -19.20 -14.75 -0.88
N TRP A 99 -18.46 -13.72 -1.27
CA TRP A 99 -18.42 -13.20 -2.65
C TRP A 99 -17.14 -13.57 -3.41
N GLY A 100 -16.24 -14.32 -2.78
CA GLY A 100 -15.05 -14.88 -3.42
C GLY A 100 -13.83 -13.97 -3.44
N PHE A 101 -13.86 -12.83 -2.75
CA PHE A 101 -12.69 -11.98 -2.58
C PHE A 101 -11.63 -12.66 -1.70
N ILE A 102 -10.39 -12.21 -1.80
CA ILE A 102 -9.32 -12.63 -0.90
C ILE A 102 -9.51 -11.90 0.44
N PRO A 103 -9.64 -12.62 1.57
CA PRO A 103 -9.77 -11.98 2.87
C PRO A 103 -8.49 -11.25 3.29
N THR A 104 -8.64 -10.04 3.80
CA THR A 104 -7.52 -9.32 4.44
C THR A 104 -7.32 -9.86 5.85
N GLY A 105 -6.09 -10.25 6.20
CA GLY A 105 -5.76 -10.72 7.56
C GLY A 105 -6.05 -9.66 8.62
N THR A 106 -6.63 -10.06 9.75
CA THR A 106 -7.01 -9.17 10.85
C THR A 106 -6.56 -9.72 12.20
N ILE A 107 -6.35 -8.82 13.17
CA ILE A 107 -6.13 -9.12 14.57
C ILE A 107 -6.75 -8.01 15.41
N THR A 108 -7.40 -8.38 16.51
CA THR A 108 -8.00 -7.45 17.47
C THR A 108 -7.12 -7.39 18.72
N LEU A 109 -6.78 -6.16 19.11
CA LEU A 109 -5.98 -5.85 20.30
C LEU A 109 -6.75 -4.79 21.10
N ASP A 110 -6.81 -4.95 22.42
CA ASP A 110 -7.75 -4.21 23.25
C ASP A 110 -7.23 -2.82 23.63
N THR A 111 -5.90 -2.63 23.58
CA THR A 111 -5.27 -1.37 24.00
C THR A 111 -4.33 -0.78 22.95
N PRO A 112 -4.16 0.55 22.89
CA PRO A 112 -3.17 1.18 22.03
C PRO A 112 -1.73 0.71 22.33
N GLN A 113 -1.44 0.35 23.58
CA GLN A 113 -0.13 -0.17 23.98
C GLN A 113 0.12 -1.55 23.35
N GLU A 114 -0.87 -2.45 23.39
CA GLU A 114 -0.78 -3.75 22.70
C GLU A 114 -0.60 -3.58 21.20
N VAL A 115 -1.34 -2.65 20.57
CA VAL A 115 -1.17 -2.32 19.15
C VAL A 115 0.27 -1.89 18.87
N LYS A 116 0.81 -0.98 19.68
CA LYS A 116 2.17 -0.50 19.53
C LYS A 116 3.18 -1.63 19.66
N ASP A 117 3.13 -2.39 20.76
CA ASP A 117 4.09 -3.47 21.05
C ASP A 117 4.03 -4.57 20.00
N PHE A 118 2.83 -4.92 19.54
CA PHE A 118 2.64 -5.85 18.43
C PHE A 118 3.28 -5.34 17.14
N THR A 119 2.97 -4.10 16.75
CA THR A 119 3.51 -3.56 15.49
C THR A 119 5.01 -3.30 15.54
N ASP A 120 5.57 -2.91 16.68
CA ASP A 120 7.02 -2.75 16.84
C ASP A 120 7.71 -4.09 16.62
N LYS A 121 7.20 -5.17 17.23
CA LYS A 121 7.74 -6.52 17.06
C LYS A 121 7.63 -7.01 15.62
N VAL A 122 6.50 -6.79 14.95
CA VAL A 122 6.37 -7.15 13.53
C VAL A 122 7.29 -6.29 12.65
N GLY A 123 7.50 -5.02 13.02
CA GLY A 123 8.40 -4.12 12.29
C GLY A 123 9.87 -4.51 12.37
N GLU A 124 10.29 -5.28 13.39
CA GLU A 124 11.65 -5.83 13.48
C GLU A 124 11.93 -6.89 12.39
N THR A 125 10.92 -7.70 12.03
CA THR A 125 11.06 -8.76 11.03
C THR A 125 10.51 -8.37 9.66
N GLY A 126 9.57 -7.42 9.61
CA GLY A 126 8.80 -7.08 8.41
C GLY A 126 7.79 -8.17 8.01
N GLU A 127 7.52 -9.13 8.89
CA GLU A 127 6.72 -10.33 8.58
C GLU A 127 5.64 -10.62 9.62
N TRP A 128 4.44 -10.95 9.14
CA TRP A 128 3.33 -11.42 9.96
C TRP A 128 2.72 -12.69 9.37
N ASN A 129 2.55 -13.73 10.18
CA ASN A 129 2.06 -15.06 9.76
C ASN A 129 2.85 -15.66 8.58
N GLY A 130 4.18 -15.47 8.58
CA GLY A 130 5.09 -15.97 7.53
C GLY A 130 4.98 -15.21 6.20
N LYS A 131 4.35 -14.04 6.20
CA LYS A 131 4.20 -13.18 5.02
C LYS A 131 4.83 -11.82 5.27
N ALA A 132 5.59 -11.34 4.29
CA ALA A 132 6.08 -9.96 4.30
C ALA A 132 4.91 -8.98 4.30
N VAL A 133 4.97 -7.95 5.13
CA VAL A 133 3.92 -6.93 5.29
C VAL A 133 4.53 -5.54 5.22
N GLU A 134 3.87 -4.61 4.50
CA GLU A 134 4.26 -3.18 4.49
C GLU A 134 3.92 -2.50 5.84
N GLY A 135 2.94 -3.02 6.56
CA GLY A 135 2.42 -2.42 7.77
C GLY A 135 0.96 -2.78 8.00
N PHE A 136 0.31 -2.05 8.90
CA PHE A 136 -1.07 -2.26 9.31
C PHE A 136 -1.91 -1.00 9.16
N VAL A 137 -3.19 -1.19 8.82
CA VAL A 137 -4.22 -0.16 8.99
C VAL A 137 -4.95 -0.46 10.29
N VAL A 138 -4.75 0.38 11.29
CA VAL A 138 -5.44 0.29 12.58
C VAL A 138 -6.82 0.92 12.44
N ARG A 139 -7.86 0.17 12.83
CA ARG A 139 -9.24 0.64 12.89
C ARG A 139 -9.64 0.80 14.34
N THR A 140 -10.16 1.97 14.69
CA THR A 140 -10.60 2.28 16.04
C THR A 140 -11.74 3.29 15.99
N LYS A 141 -12.15 3.80 17.14
CA LYS A 141 -13.13 4.87 17.26
C LYS A 141 -12.51 6.07 17.95
N VAL A 142 -12.99 7.26 17.61
CA VAL A 142 -12.61 8.48 18.33
C VAL A 142 -13.10 8.37 19.78
N CYS A 143 -12.18 8.56 20.73
CA CYS A 143 -12.48 8.51 22.16
C CYS A 143 -13.14 9.81 22.66
N ASP A 144 -13.85 9.69 23.79
CA ASP A 144 -14.44 10.80 24.52
C ASP A 144 -14.27 10.55 26.03
N PRO A 145 -13.72 11.50 26.81
CA PRO A 145 -13.12 12.76 26.38
C PRO A 145 -11.73 12.57 25.77
N TRP A 146 -11.51 13.12 24.57
CA TRP A 146 -10.19 13.16 23.89
C TRP A 146 -9.10 13.76 24.79
N GLU A 147 -9.45 14.77 25.59
CA GLU A 147 -8.54 15.47 26.51
C GLU A 147 -8.01 14.57 27.63
N ALA A 148 -8.79 13.57 28.05
CA ALA A 148 -8.35 12.59 29.05
C ALA A 148 -7.45 11.49 28.44
N ALA A 149 -7.52 11.29 27.13
CA ALA A 149 -6.77 10.26 26.41
C ALA A 149 -5.38 10.72 25.93
N VAL A 150 -5.13 12.03 25.86
CA VAL A 150 -3.80 12.57 25.51
C VAL A 150 -3.09 13.04 26.77
N PRO A 151 -1.98 12.39 27.19
CA PRO A 151 -1.19 12.90 28.30
C PRO A 151 -0.77 14.34 27.99
N SER A 152 -0.98 15.27 28.93
CA SER A 152 -0.44 16.61 28.81
C SER A 152 1.07 16.49 28.60
N SER A 153 1.55 16.74 27.38
CA SER A 153 2.98 16.74 27.11
C SER A 153 3.59 17.85 27.95
N GLY A 154 4.29 17.46 29.02
CA GLY A 154 5.11 18.36 29.81
C GLY A 154 6.01 19.14 28.86
N ALA A 155 6.11 20.45 29.10
CA ALA A 155 6.89 21.40 28.31
C ALA A 155 8.33 20.91 28.08
N GLY A 156 8.57 20.21 26.96
CA GLY A 156 9.89 19.89 26.46
C GLY A 156 10.41 21.08 25.66
N SER A 157 11.35 21.83 26.25
CA SER A 157 12.10 22.89 25.60
C SER A 157 12.92 22.35 24.42
N GLY A 158 12.37 22.43 23.21
CA GLY A 158 13.05 22.07 21.97
C GLY A 158 12.51 22.89 20.81
N GLN A 159 13.14 24.03 20.52
CA GLN A 159 12.91 24.81 19.31
C GLN A 159 13.21 23.95 18.08
N GLY A 160 12.20 23.64 17.24
CA GLY A 160 12.47 23.10 15.91
C GLY A 160 11.36 22.32 15.21
N SER A 161 10.30 21.88 15.88
CA SER A 161 9.16 21.23 15.21
C SER A 161 7.93 22.12 15.27
N ARG A 162 7.34 22.44 14.11
CA ARG A 162 6.05 23.14 14.03
C ARG A 162 5.03 22.32 14.83
N SER A 163 4.63 22.86 15.97
CA SER A 163 3.67 22.26 16.89
C SER A 163 2.33 22.02 16.18
N ARG A 164 2.12 20.80 15.65
CA ARG A 164 0.78 20.23 15.58
C ARG A 164 0.42 19.90 17.03
N GLY A 165 -0.08 20.91 17.77
CA GLY A 165 -0.58 20.71 19.12
C GLY A 165 -1.68 19.66 19.14
N ASN A 166 -2.02 19.18 20.34
CA ASN A 166 -3.15 18.30 20.66
C ASN A 166 -4.48 18.84 20.11
N MET A 167 -4.68 18.83 18.80
CA MET A 167 -5.97 19.13 18.20
C MET A 167 -6.81 17.87 18.30
N ALA A 168 -7.99 18.00 18.89
CA ALA A 168 -9.00 16.96 18.82
C ALA A 168 -9.19 16.53 17.36
N PRO A 169 -9.39 15.22 17.10
CA PRO A 169 -9.69 14.77 15.76
C PRO A 169 -10.92 15.53 15.24
N PRO A 170 -10.99 15.85 13.93
CA PRO A 170 -12.09 16.62 13.36
C PRO A 170 -13.42 15.84 13.31
N TYR A 171 -13.47 14.66 13.93
CA TYR A 171 -14.59 13.72 13.92
C TYR A 171 -15.19 13.63 15.32
N SER A 172 -16.50 13.42 15.38
CA SER A 172 -17.23 13.27 16.64
C SER A 172 -16.76 12.05 17.44
N PRO A 173 -16.87 12.09 18.77
CA PRO A 173 -16.84 10.89 19.62
C PRO A 173 -17.58 9.68 19.03
N GLY A 174 -16.95 8.51 19.08
CA GLY A 174 -17.52 7.26 18.58
C GLY A 174 -17.47 7.07 17.06
N SER A 175 -17.09 8.09 16.29
CA SER A 175 -16.87 7.96 14.85
C SER A 175 -15.74 6.96 14.56
N ASP A 176 -15.90 6.20 13.46
CA ASP A 176 -14.85 5.30 12.99
C ASP A 176 -13.61 6.11 12.59
N TYR A 177 -12.43 5.61 12.95
CA TYR A 177 -11.17 6.29 12.75
C TYR A 177 -10.07 5.31 12.40
N PHE A 178 -9.39 5.57 11.28
CA PHE A 178 -8.29 4.73 10.79
C PHE A 178 -6.98 5.50 10.80
N PHE A 179 -5.90 4.82 11.17
CA PHE A 179 -4.54 5.30 10.93
C PHE A 179 -3.64 4.17 10.45
N LYS A 180 -2.49 4.52 9.89
CA LYS A 180 -1.56 3.55 9.30
C LYS A 180 -0.30 3.48 10.15
N ILE A 181 0.14 2.27 10.44
CA ILE A 181 1.48 1.98 10.93
C ILE A 181 2.21 1.33 9.76
N LYS A 182 3.30 1.93 9.31
CA LYS A 182 4.10 1.41 8.20
C LYS A 182 5.47 1.02 8.70
N PHE A 183 5.98 -0.11 8.23
CA PHE A 183 7.32 -0.54 8.55
C PHE A 183 8.31 0.17 7.64
N ASP A 184 9.37 0.67 8.27
CA ASP A 184 10.42 1.36 7.55
C ASP A 184 11.25 0.35 6.75
N GLU A 185 11.73 -0.73 7.35
CA GLU A 185 12.64 -1.67 6.68
C GLU A 185 12.02 -3.07 6.49
N PRO A 186 12.40 -3.78 5.41
CA PRO A 186 13.17 -3.30 4.24
C PRO A 186 12.30 -2.52 3.23
N TYR A 187 11.00 -2.33 3.53
CA TYR A 187 10.00 -1.79 2.61
C TYR A 187 10.34 -0.39 2.04
N MET A 188 10.70 0.57 2.89
CA MET A 188 11.00 1.93 2.46
C MET A 188 12.24 2.00 1.60
N THR A 189 13.25 1.17 1.88
CA THR A 189 14.44 1.05 1.03
C THR A 189 14.06 0.55 -0.36
N TYR A 190 13.24 -0.50 -0.47
CA TYR A 190 12.78 -1.03 -1.77
C TYR A 190 11.92 -0.04 -2.54
N ARG A 191 11.06 0.70 -1.84
CA ARG A 191 10.29 1.81 -2.42
C ARG A 191 11.22 2.88 -2.96
N ASP A 192 12.22 3.30 -2.18
CA ASP A 192 13.18 4.32 -2.59
C ASP A 192 14.00 3.88 -3.81
N TRP A 193 14.42 2.61 -3.86
CA TRP A 193 15.10 2.01 -5.00
C TRP A 193 14.23 2.02 -6.26
N ARG A 194 12.96 1.62 -6.17
CA ARG A 194 12.03 1.71 -7.31
C ARG A 194 11.92 3.14 -7.83
N GLU A 195 11.67 4.10 -6.94
CA GLU A 195 11.51 5.50 -7.33
C GLU A 195 12.83 6.11 -7.85
N MET A 196 13.98 5.64 -7.35
CA MET A 196 15.30 6.02 -7.84
C MET A 196 15.52 5.51 -9.26
N THR A 197 15.27 4.22 -9.53
CA THR A 197 15.39 3.64 -10.88
C THR A 197 14.46 4.35 -11.87
N LYS A 198 13.19 4.63 -11.50
CA LYS A 198 12.28 5.43 -12.35
C LYS A 198 12.86 6.80 -12.68
N SER A 199 13.44 7.49 -11.68
CA SER A 199 14.04 8.81 -11.87
C SER A 199 15.25 8.73 -12.82
N MET A 200 16.11 7.74 -12.64
CA MET A 200 17.30 7.52 -13.48
C MET A 200 16.92 7.18 -14.92
N LEU A 201 15.97 6.27 -15.14
CA LEU A 201 15.47 5.93 -16.49
C LEU A 201 14.84 7.14 -17.18
N SER A 202 14.06 7.95 -16.45
CA SER A 202 13.48 9.18 -17.00
C SER A 202 14.54 10.22 -17.35
N ALA A 203 15.63 10.29 -16.58
CA ALA A 203 16.74 11.21 -16.87
C ALA A 203 17.49 10.77 -18.12
N ARG A 204 17.82 9.47 -18.22
CA ARG A 204 18.56 8.89 -19.35
C ARG A 204 17.85 9.03 -20.70
N LYS A 205 16.51 9.08 -20.70
CA LYS A 205 15.73 9.41 -21.91
C LYS A 205 15.93 10.83 -22.44
N LYS A 206 16.37 11.76 -21.58
CA LYS A 206 16.48 13.19 -21.92
C LYS A 206 17.91 13.62 -22.19
N GLN A 207 18.86 13.04 -21.47
CA GLN A 207 20.27 13.40 -21.51
C GLN A 207 21.11 12.15 -21.28
N ASP A 208 22.28 12.12 -21.91
CA ASP A 208 23.30 11.13 -21.62
C ASP A 208 24.16 11.61 -20.43
N PHE A 209 24.42 10.72 -19.48
CA PHE A 209 25.19 11.03 -18.28
C PHE A 209 26.45 10.17 -18.26
N SER A 210 27.59 10.75 -17.91
CA SER A 210 28.84 9.99 -17.79
C SER A 210 29.02 9.34 -16.41
N SER A 211 28.18 9.69 -15.44
CA SER A 211 28.21 9.10 -14.10
C SER A 211 26.87 9.14 -13.38
N ALA A 212 26.59 8.11 -12.58
CA ALA A 212 25.42 8.00 -11.71
C ALA A 212 25.22 9.19 -10.78
N SER A 213 26.32 9.81 -10.29
CA SER A 213 26.25 10.94 -9.37
C SER A 213 25.75 12.24 -10.00
N GLN A 214 25.73 12.33 -11.33
CA GLN A 214 25.21 13.49 -12.07
C GLN A 214 23.67 13.47 -12.13
N ILE A 215 23.05 12.31 -11.90
CA ILE A 215 21.60 12.18 -11.90
C ILE A 215 21.05 12.76 -10.60
N ALA A 216 20.20 13.78 -10.72
CA ALA A 216 19.58 14.43 -9.58
C ALA A 216 18.60 13.48 -8.87
N ILE A 217 19.07 12.85 -7.78
CA ILE A 217 18.26 12.00 -6.90
C ILE A 217 18.05 12.74 -5.57
N PRO A 218 16.81 12.82 -5.04
CA PRO A 218 16.56 13.44 -3.74
C PRO A 218 17.41 12.80 -2.65
N LYS A 219 18.11 13.61 -1.85
CA LYS A 219 18.96 13.14 -0.73
C LYS A 219 18.19 12.26 0.26
N SER A 220 16.87 12.45 0.39
CA SER A 220 16.01 11.63 1.24
C SER A 220 15.95 10.16 0.83
N LYS A 221 16.32 9.81 -0.42
CA LYS A 221 16.39 8.43 -0.94
C LYS A 221 17.80 7.83 -0.90
N LEU A 222 18.80 8.64 -0.55
CA LEU A 222 20.21 8.29 -0.43
C LEU A 222 20.66 8.41 1.02
N ARG A 223 19.87 7.84 1.94
CA ARG A 223 20.15 7.88 3.38
C ARG A 223 21.11 6.78 3.82
N ARG A 224 21.20 5.71 3.04
CA ARG A 224 21.85 4.46 3.43
C ARG A 224 22.96 4.06 2.44
N PRO A 225 24.08 3.46 2.89
CA PRO A 225 25.18 3.03 2.02
C PRO A 225 24.74 2.15 0.84
N GLU A 226 23.84 1.20 1.09
CA GLU A 226 23.27 0.29 0.10
C GLU A 226 22.49 1.02 -1.00
N SER A 227 21.85 2.15 -0.70
CA SER A 227 21.17 2.97 -1.72
C SER A 227 22.17 3.65 -2.67
N PHE A 228 23.39 3.96 -2.21
CA PHE A 228 24.45 4.45 -3.09
C PHE A 228 24.97 3.32 -3.98
N ALA A 229 25.20 2.14 -3.41
CA ALA A 229 25.62 0.96 -4.16
C ALA A 229 24.57 0.57 -5.22
N TYR A 230 23.29 0.56 -4.85
CA TYR A 230 22.16 0.30 -5.75
C TYR A 230 22.12 1.30 -6.90
N ARG A 231 22.25 2.61 -6.62
CA ARG A 231 22.32 3.65 -7.66
C ARG A 231 23.42 3.35 -8.67
N ASP A 232 24.63 3.09 -8.19
CA ASP A 232 25.81 2.91 -9.04
C ASP A 232 25.71 1.59 -9.83
N TRP A 233 25.11 0.56 -9.22
CA TRP A 233 24.81 -0.70 -9.88
C TRP A 233 23.77 -0.53 -10.99
N VAL A 234 22.63 0.12 -10.72
CA VAL A 234 21.58 0.40 -11.73
C VAL A 234 22.14 1.20 -12.89
N PHE A 235 22.98 2.21 -12.62
CA PHE A 235 23.61 3.02 -13.66
C PHE A 235 24.49 2.17 -14.58
N ARG A 236 25.19 1.18 -14.04
CA ARG A 236 26.03 0.26 -14.83
C ARG A 236 25.20 -0.73 -15.64
N GLU A 237 24.18 -1.33 -15.03
CA GLU A 237 23.33 -2.30 -15.71
C GLU A 237 22.49 -1.66 -16.82
N MET A 238 22.21 -0.37 -16.70
CA MET A 238 21.65 0.43 -17.78
C MET A 238 22.48 0.32 -19.08
N ASP A 239 23.80 0.21 -19.00
CA ASP A 239 24.68 0.03 -20.16
C ASP A 239 24.91 -1.45 -20.50
N ASN A 240 25.11 -2.30 -19.49
CA ASN A 240 25.44 -3.71 -19.69
C ASN A 240 24.26 -4.58 -20.14
N ASP A 241 23.08 -4.35 -19.59
CA ASP A 241 21.89 -5.17 -19.76
C ASP A 241 20.62 -4.29 -19.70
N PRO A 242 20.40 -3.41 -20.69
CA PRO A 242 19.29 -2.46 -20.66
C PRO A 242 17.91 -3.14 -20.70
N GLU A 243 17.84 -4.38 -21.15
CA GLU A 243 16.58 -5.13 -21.32
C GLU A 243 15.85 -5.35 -19.98
N ILE A 244 16.57 -5.46 -18.87
CA ILE A 244 15.95 -5.61 -17.54
C ILE A 244 15.09 -4.41 -17.12
N PHE A 245 15.25 -3.26 -17.80
CA PHE A 245 14.51 -2.03 -17.51
C PHE A 245 13.41 -1.71 -18.53
N GLU A 246 13.26 -2.50 -19.60
CA GLU A 246 12.38 -2.18 -20.74
C GLU A 246 10.95 -1.85 -20.29
N ASN A 247 10.39 -2.64 -19.38
CA ASN A 247 9.03 -2.49 -18.89
C ASN A 247 8.94 -1.85 -17.48
N PHE A 248 10.06 -1.35 -16.93
CA PHE A 248 10.10 -0.74 -15.60
C PHE A 248 9.18 0.46 -15.45
N GLY A 249 9.06 1.26 -16.52
CA GLY A 249 8.14 2.40 -16.58
C GLY A 249 6.65 2.01 -16.54
N LYS A 250 6.33 0.75 -16.86
CA LYS A 250 4.98 0.17 -16.82
C LYS A 250 4.73 -0.62 -15.53
N GLY A 251 5.62 -0.51 -14.54
CA GLY A 251 5.51 -1.25 -13.28
C GLY A 251 5.86 -2.73 -13.40
N LYS A 252 6.83 -3.09 -14.25
CA LYS A 252 7.30 -4.47 -14.44
C LYS A 252 8.81 -4.60 -14.25
N GLY A 253 9.27 -5.71 -13.69
CA GLY A 253 10.68 -5.96 -13.42
C GLY A 253 11.21 -5.17 -12.23
N ILE A 254 10.35 -4.54 -11.43
CA ILE A 254 10.74 -3.81 -10.21
C ILE A 254 11.34 -4.79 -9.20
N ILE A 255 10.63 -5.89 -8.97
CA ILE A 255 11.05 -6.93 -8.04
C ILE A 255 12.29 -7.63 -8.58
N ALA A 256 12.29 -8.00 -9.87
CA ALA A 256 13.43 -8.68 -10.50
C ALA A 256 14.74 -7.87 -10.46
N VAL A 257 14.68 -6.56 -10.74
CA VAL A 257 15.83 -5.66 -10.66
C VAL A 257 16.36 -5.58 -9.23
N ARG A 258 15.47 -5.48 -8.23
CA ARG A 258 15.86 -5.51 -6.82
C ARG A 258 16.55 -6.81 -6.46
N GLU A 259 15.93 -7.96 -6.74
CA GLU A 259 16.49 -9.27 -6.37
C GLU A 259 17.84 -9.51 -7.03
N ARG A 260 18.02 -9.06 -8.29
CA ARG A 260 19.30 -9.15 -8.99
C ARG A 260 20.39 -8.31 -8.32
N PHE A 261 20.05 -7.12 -7.83
CA PHE A 261 20.98 -6.33 -7.02
C PHE A 261 21.32 -7.01 -5.70
N LEU A 262 20.30 -7.50 -4.97
CA LEU A 262 20.50 -8.17 -3.68
C LEU A 262 21.34 -9.45 -3.80
N ALA A 263 21.24 -10.17 -4.92
CA ALA A 263 22.10 -11.33 -5.20
C ALA A 263 23.55 -10.94 -5.54
N TRP A 264 23.79 -9.69 -5.96
CA TRP A 264 25.11 -9.16 -6.29
C TRP A 264 25.82 -8.49 -5.10
N TYR A 265 25.06 -7.82 -4.24
CA TYR A 265 25.54 -6.96 -3.13
C TYR A 265 26.01 -7.74 -1.91
#